data_AF-A0A559LY40-F1
#
_entry.id   AF-A0A559LY40-F1
#
_cell.length_a   1.000
_cell.length_b   1.000
_cell.length_c   1.000
_cell.angle_alpha   90.00
_cell.angle_beta   90.00
_cell.angle_gamma   90.00
#
_symmetry.space_group_name_H-M   'P 1'
#
loop_
_entity.id
_entity.type
_entity.pdbx_description
1 polymer ?
#
loop_
_entity_poly.entity_id
_entity_poly.type
_entity_poly.pdbx_seq_one_letter_code
_entity_poly.pdbx_strand_id
1 'polypeptide(L)'
;LLHSSGITTRRLRPEEDGTLLQWGCGNTNIVARPTRNGGELGRGEMDGNVGVLVGKVGKWRPEAVCVVGKSIWESMFRVLKGRSLKKDEFAYGWQEGEWLGVEEDGVDVKNGEMTKGWEGARVFVACSTSGLAASVPFTEKERIWRELGVWIEGRRAERGISEVKAKIAEPLLKNEDP
;
A
#
# COMPACT_ATOMS: atom_id res chain seq x y z
N LEU A 1 -5.02 1.08 -13.68
CA LEU A 1 -4.17 0.44 -12.67
C LEU A 1 -5.01 -0.28 -11.63
N LEU A 2 -5.60 0.32 -10.58
CA LEU A 2 -6.40 -0.45 -9.59
C LEU A 2 -7.47 -1.39 -10.20
N HIS A 3 -8.26 -0.87 -11.15
CA HIS A 3 -9.25 -1.68 -11.86
C HIS A 3 -8.61 -2.65 -12.86
N SER A 4 -7.74 -2.13 -13.76
CA SER A 4 -7.13 -2.98 -14.80
C SER A 4 -6.20 -4.08 -14.25
N SER A 5 -5.73 -3.95 -13.01
CA SER A 5 -4.99 -4.99 -12.31
C SER A 5 -5.85 -6.00 -11.57
N GLY A 6 -7.15 -5.76 -11.40
CA GLY A 6 -8.06 -6.62 -10.62
C GLY A 6 -8.05 -6.35 -9.11
N ILE A 7 -7.34 -5.33 -8.63
CA ILE A 7 -7.40 -4.92 -7.22
C ILE A 7 -8.81 -4.44 -6.88
N THR A 8 -9.46 -3.71 -7.78
CA THR A 8 -10.87 -3.33 -7.64
C THR A 8 -11.66 -3.96 -8.77
N THR A 9 -12.88 -4.43 -8.50
CA THR A 9 -13.76 -5.09 -9.48
C THR A 9 -14.42 -4.12 -10.46
N ARG A 10 -14.39 -2.81 -10.17
CA ARG A 10 -14.83 -1.74 -11.06
C ARG A 10 -13.88 -0.56 -10.97
N ARG A 11 -13.99 0.38 -11.90
CA ARG A 11 -13.30 1.67 -11.81
C ARG A 11 -13.95 2.53 -10.71
N LEU A 12 -13.14 3.02 -9.77
CA LEU A 12 -13.54 3.96 -8.74
C LEU A 12 -13.20 5.39 -9.16
N ARG A 13 -14.02 6.35 -8.73
CA ARG A 13 -13.68 7.78 -8.78
C ARG A 13 -12.81 8.16 -7.58
N PRO A 14 -12.04 9.26 -7.65
CA PRO A 14 -11.18 9.69 -6.55
C PRO A 14 -11.91 9.90 -5.22
N GLU A 15 -13.17 10.33 -5.25
CA GLU A 15 -13.99 10.59 -4.07
C GLU A 15 -14.46 9.30 -3.37
N GLU A 16 -14.24 8.15 -3.99
CA GLU A 16 -14.60 6.83 -3.48
C GLU A 16 -13.42 6.14 -2.77
N ASP A 17 -12.31 6.84 -2.49
CA ASP A 17 -11.10 6.25 -1.90
C ASP A 17 -11.36 5.54 -0.55
N GLY A 18 -12.23 6.09 0.29
CA GLY A 18 -12.66 5.48 1.55
C GLY A 18 -13.42 4.16 1.37
N THR A 19 -13.92 3.87 0.17
CA THR A 19 -14.59 2.60 -0.14
C THR A 19 -13.62 1.47 -0.43
N LEU A 20 -12.31 1.73 -0.60
CA LEU A 20 -11.29 0.71 -0.88
C LEU A 20 -11.27 -0.41 0.17
N LEU A 21 -11.70 -0.12 1.40
CA LEU A 21 -11.84 -1.10 2.48
C LEU A 21 -12.80 -2.25 2.12
N GLN A 22 -13.77 -2.02 1.23
CA GLN A 22 -14.67 -3.07 0.72
C GLN A 22 -13.92 -4.15 -0.08
N TRP A 23 -12.78 -3.80 -0.69
CA TRP A 23 -11.88 -4.72 -1.38
C TRP A 23 -10.76 -5.24 -0.48
N GLY A 24 -10.81 -4.96 0.83
CA GLY A 24 -9.77 -5.33 1.80
C GLY A 24 -8.51 -4.46 1.71
N CYS A 25 -8.59 -3.29 1.08
CA CYS A 25 -7.46 -2.39 0.87
C CYS A 25 -7.63 -1.10 1.68
N GLY A 26 -6.61 -0.72 2.46
CA GLY A 26 -6.51 0.62 3.06
C GLY A 26 -5.50 1.48 2.31
N ASN A 27 -5.59 2.80 2.47
CA ASN A 27 -4.59 3.75 2.00
C ASN A 27 -4.00 4.56 3.17
N THR A 28 -2.73 4.92 3.06
CA THR A 28 -2.06 5.88 3.96
C THR A 28 -0.92 6.54 3.20
N ASN A 29 -0.49 7.72 3.64
CA ASN A 29 0.67 8.40 3.08
C ASN A 29 1.86 8.34 4.04
N ILE A 30 3.07 8.35 3.47
CA ILE A 30 4.32 8.50 4.24
C ILE A 30 4.42 9.89 4.85
N VAL A 31 3.90 10.92 4.19
CA VAL A 31 3.84 12.29 4.72
C VAL A 31 2.38 12.75 4.76
N ALA A 32 1.98 13.39 5.87
CA ALA A 32 0.59 13.78 6.11
C ALA A 32 0.15 15.07 5.39
N ARG A 33 1.09 15.97 5.05
CA ARG A 33 0.75 17.22 4.38
C ARG A 33 0.30 16.96 2.93
N PRO A 34 -0.66 17.73 2.40
CA PRO A 34 -0.95 17.75 0.97
C PRO A 34 0.30 18.15 0.18
N THR A 35 0.64 17.42 -0.88
CA THR A 35 1.67 17.80 -1.85
C THR A 35 1.08 17.78 -3.25
N ARG A 36 1.50 18.73 -4.10
CA ARG A 36 0.94 18.84 -5.45
C ARG A 36 1.46 17.72 -6.35
N ASN A 37 2.64 17.19 -6.04
CA ASN A 37 3.21 15.98 -6.61
C ASN A 37 4.19 15.31 -5.62
N GLY A 38 4.51 14.04 -5.85
CA GLY A 38 5.46 13.29 -5.02
C GLY A 38 6.91 13.79 -5.10
N GLY A 39 7.24 14.67 -6.04
CA GLY A 39 8.58 15.28 -6.17
C GLY A 39 8.83 16.46 -5.23
N GLU A 40 7.78 17.00 -4.60
CA GLU A 40 7.88 18.05 -3.57
C GLU A 40 8.24 17.51 -2.17
N LEU A 41 8.31 16.18 -2.02
CA LEU A 41 8.72 15.54 -0.78
C LEU A 41 10.24 15.48 -0.72
N GLY A 42 10.83 16.24 0.20
CA GLY A 42 12.27 16.21 0.43
C GLY A 42 12.70 14.83 0.96
N ARG A 43 13.91 14.39 0.60
CA ARG A 43 14.48 13.12 1.09
C ARG A 43 14.47 13.03 2.62
N GLY A 44 14.90 14.09 3.31
CA GLY A 44 14.90 14.14 4.77
C GLY A 44 13.49 14.11 5.39
N GLU A 45 12.49 14.68 4.70
CA GLU A 45 11.09 14.64 5.14
C GLU A 45 10.52 13.22 5.05
N MET A 46 10.80 12.51 3.95
CA MET A 46 10.41 11.10 3.82
C MET A 46 11.13 10.23 4.86
N ASP A 47 12.45 10.36 4.97
CA ASP A 47 13.28 9.58 5.89
C ASP A 47 12.79 9.78 7.35
N GLY A 48 12.48 11.02 7.74
CA GLY A 48 11.97 11.35 9.09
C GLY A 48 10.57 10.78 9.41
N ASN A 49 9.76 10.43 8.41
CA ASN A 49 8.42 9.88 8.63
C ASN A 49 8.34 8.35 8.52
N VAL A 50 9.44 7.66 8.17
CA VAL A 50 9.44 6.19 8.04
C VAL A 50 9.00 5.52 9.34
N GLY A 51 9.49 5.97 10.50
CA GLY A 51 9.10 5.40 11.81
C GLY A 51 7.60 5.52 12.10
N VAL A 52 6.97 6.65 11.73
CA VAL A 52 5.52 6.85 11.87
C VAL A 52 4.74 5.88 10.98
N LEU A 53 5.20 5.70 9.74
CA LEU A 53 4.59 4.74 8.81
C LEU A 53 4.72 3.30 9.34
N VAL A 54 5.92 2.89 9.78
CA VAL A 54 6.17 1.57 10.37
C VAL A 54 5.28 1.35 11.59
N GLY A 55 5.14 2.34 12.48
CA GLY A 55 4.25 2.24 13.64
C GLY A 55 2.76 2.12 13.28
N LYS A 56 2.31 2.72 12.17
CA LYS A 56 0.96 2.48 11.64
C LYS A 56 0.79 1.04 11.13
N VAL A 57 1.79 0.53 10.41
CA VAL A 57 1.79 -0.86 9.92
C VAL A 57 1.75 -1.83 11.09
N GLY A 58 2.58 -1.62 12.13
CA GLY A 58 2.57 -2.42 13.35
C GLY A 58 1.23 -2.36 14.10
N LYS A 59 0.58 -1.19 14.13
CA LYS A 59 -0.75 -1.02 14.76
C LYS A 59 -1.85 -1.79 14.03
N TRP A 60 -1.91 -1.68 12.70
CA TRP A 60 -3.03 -2.20 11.90
C TRP A 60 -2.78 -3.61 11.35
N ARG A 61 -1.55 -4.09 11.43
CA ARG A 61 -1.09 -5.44 11.07
C ARG A 61 -1.64 -5.96 9.73
N PRO A 62 -1.47 -5.20 8.62
CA PRO A 62 -1.90 -5.70 7.31
C PRO A 62 -1.05 -6.92 6.90
N GLU A 63 -1.60 -7.76 6.02
CA GLU A 63 -0.84 -8.88 5.44
C GLU A 63 0.28 -8.40 4.51
N ALA A 64 0.05 -7.28 3.83
CA ALA A 64 1.01 -6.67 2.93
C ALA A 64 0.86 -5.15 2.90
N VAL A 65 1.96 -4.47 2.56
CA VAL A 65 2.03 -3.02 2.30
C VAL A 65 2.51 -2.81 0.87
N CYS A 66 1.73 -2.06 0.09
CA CYS A 66 2.14 -1.61 -1.24
C CYS A 66 2.75 -0.20 -1.14
N VAL A 67 4.06 -0.10 -1.41
CA VAL A 67 4.78 1.16 -1.50
C VAL A 67 4.69 1.68 -2.93
N VAL A 68 3.98 2.80 -3.13
CA VAL A 68 3.72 3.36 -4.45
C VAL A 68 4.77 4.41 -4.82
N GLY A 69 5.86 3.97 -5.42
CA GLY A 69 6.94 4.83 -5.91
C GLY A 69 8.32 4.42 -5.40
N LYS A 70 9.28 4.37 -6.33
CA LYS A 70 10.66 3.97 -6.05
C LYS A 70 11.33 4.85 -5.00
N SER A 71 11.18 6.17 -5.07
CA SER A 71 11.82 7.11 -4.14
C SER A 71 11.35 6.92 -2.69
N ILE A 72 10.08 6.55 -2.50
CA ILE A 72 9.53 6.23 -1.18
C ILE A 72 10.19 4.96 -0.65
N TRP A 73 10.32 3.93 -1.49
CA TRP A 73 11.02 2.71 -1.09
C TRP A 73 12.49 2.95 -0.78
N GLU A 74 13.20 3.74 -1.59
CA GLU A 74 14.61 4.11 -1.32
C GLU A 74 14.77 4.88 0.00
N SER A 75 13.75 5.65 0.41
CA SER A 75 13.70 6.32 1.71
C SER A 75 13.50 5.32 2.85
N MET A 76 12.47 4.48 2.74
CA MET A 76 12.21 3.42 3.72
C MET A 76 13.42 2.50 3.89
N PHE A 77 13.98 1.99 2.79
CA PHE A 77 15.14 1.11 2.81
C PHE A 77 16.33 1.73 3.53
N ARG A 78 16.60 3.02 3.30
CA ARG A 78 17.71 3.71 3.95
C ARG A 78 17.54 3.86 5.45
N VAL A 79 16.34 4.18 5.90
CA VAL A 79 16.07 4.29 7.34
C VAL A 79 16.10 2.90 8.00
N LEU A 80 15.48 1.91 7.35
CA LEU A 80 15.35 0.56 7.91
C LEU A 80 16.66 -0.24 7.89
N LYS A 81 17.51 -0.04 6.87
CA LYS A 81 18.78 -0.80 6.70
C LYS A 81 20.02 0.02 7.03
N GLY A 82 19.88 1.31 7.35
CA GLY A 82 21.01 2.21 7.61
C GLY A 82 21.92 2.49 6.40
N ARG A 83 21.53 2.07 5.18
CA ARG A 83 22.32 2.24 3.95
C ARG A 83 21.44 2.52 2.74
N SER A 84 22.00 3.14 1.71
CA SER A 84 21.26 3.34 0.45
C SER A 84 21.14 2.04 -0.35
N LEU A 85 20.03 1.90 -1.07
CA LEU A 85 19.79 0.81 -2.00
C LEU A 85 20.69 0.97 -3.23
N LYS A 86 21.36 -0.10 -3.67
CA LYS A 86 22.16 -0.07 -4.91
C LYS A 86 21.24 -0.19 -6.12
N LYS A 87 21.72 0.27 -7.28
CA LYS A 87 20.92 0.31 -8.51
C LYS A 87 20.47 -1.08 -8.98
N ASP A 88 21.33 -2.07 -8.81
CA ASP A 88 21.15 -3.48 -9.15
C ASP A 88 20.34 -4.27 -8.09
N GLU A 89 20.15 -3.72 -6.89
CA GLU A 89 19.33 -4.31 -5.83
C GLU A 89 17.84 -3.93 -5.97
N PHE A 90 17.49 -2.95 -6.81
CA PHE A 90 16.11 -2.49 -6.95
C PHE A 90 15.33 -3.25 -8.03
N ALA A 91 14.18 -3.80 -7.64
CA ALA A 91 13.15 -4.28 -8.55
C ALA A 91 11.76 -3.85 -8.05
N TYR A 92 10.83 -3.62 -8.99
CA TYR A 92 9.40 -3.56 -8.66
C TYR A 92 8.88 -4.97 -8.38
N GLY A 93 7.80 -5.07 -7.60
CA GLY A 93 7.22 -6.34 -7.19
C GLY A 93 7.42 -6.63 -5.70
N TRP A 94 7.26 -7.89 -5.31
CA TRP A 94 7.51 -8.36 -3.95
C TRP A 94 8.98 -8.19 -3.56
N GLN A 95 9.22 -7.58 -2.40
CA GLN A 95 10.55 -7.49 -1.81
C GLN A 95 10.72 -8.69 -0.87
N GLU A 96 11.17 -9.81 -1.43
CA GLU A 96 11.29 -11.08 -0.70
C GLU A 96 12.23 -10.94 0.51
N GLY A 97 11.78 -11.43 1.68
CA GLY A 97 12.50 -11.29 2.94
C GLY A 97 12.39 -9.93 3.62
N GLU A 98 11.69 -8.95 3.02
CA GLU A 98 11.43 -7.66 3.64
C GLU A 98 10.05 -7.61 4.29
N TRP A 99 10.02 -7.19 5.55
CA TRP A 99 8.82 -7.12 6.39
C TRP A 99 8.73 -5.75 7.08
N LEU A 100 7.51 -5.23 7.20
CA LEU A 100 7.25 -3.96 7.87
C LEU A 100 6.37 -4.12 9.11
N GLY A 101 6.60 -3.27 10.10
CA GLY A 101 5.77 -3.18 11.31
C GLY A 101 6.19 -4.13 12.44
N VAL A 102 7.30 -4.84 12.28
CA VAL A 102 7.97 -5.58 13.36
C VAL A 102 8.96 -4.62 14.03
N GLU A 103 8.77 -4.31 15.31
CA GLU A 103 9.83 -3.71 16.12
C GLU A 103 10.79 -4.83 16.56
N GLU A 104 12.09 -4.53 16.72
CA GLU A 104 13.06 -5.50 17.23
C GLU A 104 12.50 -6.16 18.50
N ASP A 105 12.60 -7.50 18.55
CA ASP A 105 12.07 -8.42 19.56
C ASP A 105 10.59 -8.86 19.48
N GLY A 106 9.83 -8.45 18.46
CA GLY A 106 8.49 -9.04 18.24
C GLY A 106 7.50 -8.79 19.39
N VAL A 107 7.68 -7.67 20.09
CA VAL A 107 6.84 -7.25 21.22
C VAL A 107 5.97 -6.07 20.78
N ASP A 108 4.64 -6.21 20.90
CA ASP A 108 3.74 -5.07 20.81
C ASP A 108 3.78 -4.28 22.11
N VAL A 109 4.59 -3.22 22.11
CA VAL A 109 4.84 -2.36 23.28
C VAL A 109 3.63 -1.49 23.65
N LYS A 110 2.55 -1.47 22.86
CA LYS A 110 1.35 -0.69 23.24
C LYS A 110 0.48 -1.40 24.26
N ASN A 111 0.50 -2.73 24.30
CA ASN A 111 -0.38 -3.51 25.19
C ASN A 111 0.38 -4.53 26.06
N GLY A 112 1.70 -4.74 25.86
CA GLY A 112 2.47 -5.74 26.61
C GLY A 112 2.05 -7.19 26.30
N GLU A 113 1.30 -7.40 25.21
CA GLU A 113 0.85 -8.71 24.76
C GLU A 113 1.83 -9.30 23.76
N MET A 114 2.18 -10.58 23.95
CA MET A 114 2.96 -11.34 22.98
C MET A 114 2.19 -11.46 21.66
N THR A 115 2.75 -10.89 20.58
CA THR A 115 2.20 -11.05 19.23
C THR A 115 2.58 -12.40 18.65
N LYS A 116 2.01 -13.47 19.21
CA LYS A 116 2.20 -14.81 18.68
C LYS A 116 1.55 -14.89 17.29
N GLY A 117 2.36 -14.93 16.23
CA GLY A 117 1.92 -15.33 14.89
C GLY A 117 1.75 -14.25 13.81
N TRP A 118 2.25 -13.02 13.99
CA TRP A 118 2.34 -12.05 12.88
C TRP A 118 3.81 -11.69 12.61
N GLU A 119 4.31 -12.10 11.44
CA GLU A 119 5.71 -11.94 11.02
C GLU A 119 6.02 -10.54 10.45
N GLY A 120 5.02 -9.64 10.49
CA GLY A 120 5.05 -8.35 9.81
C GLY A 120 4.26 -8.36 8.51
N ALA A 121 4.15 -7.19 7.89
CA ALA A 121 3.52 -7.05 6.58
C ALA A 121 4.55 -7.30 5.47
N ARG A 122 4.21 -8.15 4.49
CA ARG A 122 5.00 -8.32 3.27
C ARG A 122 5.09 -7.00 2.51
N VAL A 123 6.23 -6.71 1.89
CA VAL A 123 6.41 -5.47 1.13
C VAL A 123 6.28 -5.71 -0.37
N PHE A 124 5.41 -4.95 -1.02
CA PHE A 124 5.32 -4.86 -2.47
C PHE A 124 5.67 -3.44 -2.92
N VAL A 125 6.58 -3.28 -3.88
CA VAL A 125 6.93 -1.96 -4.42
C VAL A 125 6.32 -1.81 -5.81
N ALA A 126 5.40 -0.85 -5.94
CA ALA A 126 4.73 -0.52 -7.19
C ALA A 126 5.30 0.77 -7.81
N CYS A 127 5.14 0.91 -9.12
CA CYS A 127 5.37 2.17 -9.80
C CYS A 127 4.25 3.18 -9.47
N SER A 128 4.56 4.48 -9.60
CA SER A 128 3.55 5.54 -9.38
C SER A 128 2.38 5.41 -10.34
N THR A 129 1.16 5.60 -9.81
CA THR A 129 -0.08 5.63 -10.59
C THR A 129 -0.25 6.91 -11.42
N SER A 130 0.59 7.93 -11.20
CA SER A 130 0.52 9.20 -11.93
C SER A 130 0.98 9.06 -13.39
N GLY A 131 0.25 9.71 -14.29
CA GLY A 131 0.65 9.88 -15.69
C GLY A 131 1.90 10.77 -15.86
N LEU A 132 2.23 11.58 -14.86
CA LEU A 132 3.44 12.43 -14.85
C LEU A 132 4.72 11.63 -14.61
N ALA A 133 4.62 10.42 -14.04
CA ALA A 133 5.73 9.50 -13.89
C ALA A 133 5.96 8.75 -15.21
N ALA A 134 6.66 9.40 -16.15
CA ALA A 134 6.92 8.89 -17.50
C ALA A 134 8.03 7.83 -17.57
N SER A 135 8.72 7.52 -16.46
CA SER A 135 9.86 6.61 -16.43
C SER A 135 9.51 5.12 -16.60
N VAL A 136 8.23 4.75 -16.44
CA VAL A 136 7.75 3.37 -16.59
C VAL A 136 6.64 3.35 -17.66
N PRO A 137 6.80 2.58 -18.75
CA PRO A 137 5.76 2.41 -19.77
C PRO A 137 4.44 1.92 -19.15
N PHE A 138 3.30 2.36 -19.68
CA PHE A 138 2.00 2.00 -19.11
C PHE A 138 1.77 0.48 -19.07
N THR A 139 2.21 -0.25 -20.10
CA THR A 139 2.16 -1.72 -20.15
C THR A 139 2.93 -2.36 -19.00
N GLU A 140 4.10 -1.82 -18.67
CA GLU A 140 4.89 -2.28 -17.52
C GLU A 140 4.24 -1.89 -16.20
N LYS A 141 3.59 -0.71 -16.11
CA LYS A 141 2.76 -0.37 -14.95
C LYS A 141 1.67 -1.40 -14.76
N GLU A 142 0.94 -1.75 -15.81
CA GLU A 142 -0.12 -2.76 -15.72
C GLU A 142 0.41 -4.12 -15.29
N ARG A 143 1.56 -4.56 -15.81
CA ARG A 143 2.21 -5.80 -15.39
C ARG A 143 2.51 -5.81 -13.89
N ILE A 144 3.19 -4.77 -13.40
CA ILE A 144 3.54 -4.63 -11.98
C ILE A 144 2.28 -4.64 -11.12
N TRP A 145 1.29 -3.82 -11.47
CA TRP A 145 0.06 -3.72 -10.67
C TRP A 145 -0.76 -5.01 -10.73
N ARG A 146 -0.75 -5.75 -11.85
CA ARG A 146 -1.45 -7.04 -12.00
C ARG A 146 -0.88 -8.11 -11.08
N GLU A 147 0.43 -8.14 -10.85
CA GLU A 147 1.06 -9.06 -9.90
C GLU A 147 0.46 -8.91 -8.50
N LEU A 148 0.36 -7.68 -8.00
CA LEU A 148 -0.33 -7.39 -6.73
C LEU A 148 -1.82 -7.73 -6.81
N GLY A 149 -2.49 -7.42 -7.92
CA GLY A 149 -3.90 -7.69 -8.12
C GLY A 149 -4.26 -9.17 -8.02
N VAL A 150 -3.49 -10.04 -8.68
CA VAL A 150 -3.66 -11.51 -8.58
C VAL A 150 -3.54 -11.99 -7.14
N TRP A 151 -2.56 -11.47 -6.40
CA TRP A 151 -2.40 -11.83 -4.99
C TRP A 151 -3.61 -11.39 -4.15
N ILE A 152 -4.09 -10.16 -4.32
CA ILE A 152 -5.26 -9.65 -3.58
C ILE A 152 -6.53 -10.43 -3.96
N GLU A 153 -6.73 -10.78 -5.24
CA GLU A 153 -7.83 -11.64 -5.69
C GLU A 153 -7.83 -12.98 -4.93
N GLY A 154 -6.66 -13.64 -4.84
CA GLY A 154 -6.48 -14.86 -4.06
C GLY A 154 -6.82 -14.67 -2.58
N ARG A 155 -6.26 -13.64 -1.92
CA ARG A 155 -6.54 -13.34 -0.51
C ARG A 155 -8.02 -13.08 -0.24
N ARG A 156 -8.71 -12.38 -1.14
CA ARG A 156 -10.16 -12.12 -1.00
C ARG A 156 -10.98 -13.39 -1.09
N ALA A 157 -10.64 -14.26 -2.05
CA ALA A 157 -11.30 -15.55 -2.22
C ALA A 157 -11.13 -16.42 -0.96
N GLU A 158 -9.92 -16.51 -0.41
CA GLU A 158 -9.64 -17.25 0.81
C GLU A 158 -10.39 -16.71 2.04
N ARG A 159 -10.57 -15.39 2.12
CA ARG A 159 -11.26 -14.72 3.23
C ARG A 159 -12.79 -14.71 3.10
N GLY A 160 -13.34 -15.26 2.02
CA GLY A 160 -14.78 -15.22 1.76
C GLY A 160 -15.35 -13.79 1.64
N ILE A 161 -14.52 -12.81 1.26
CA ILE A 161 -14.99 -11.46 0.96
C ILE A 161 -15.73 -11.54 -0.38
N SER A 162 -17.02 -11.89 -0.33
CA SER A 162 -17.82 -12.10 -1.54
C SER A 162 -18.03 -10.78 -2.29
N GLU A 163 -18.07 -10.88 -3.62
CA GLU A 163 -18.37 -9.77 -4.55
C GLU A 163 -19.68 -9.04 -4.23
N VAL A 164 -20.57 -9.66 -3.45
CA VAL A 164 -21.88 -9.11 -3.07
C VAL A 164 -21.73 -7.83 -2.25
N LYS A 165 -20.75 -7.71 -1.34
CA LYS A 165 -20.52 -6.44 -0.61
C LYS A 165 -20.05 -5.29 -1.52
N ALA A 166 -19.35 -5.60 -2.61
CA ALA A 166 -18.88 -4.60 -3.58
C ALA A 166 -19.97 -4.18 -4.59
N LYS A 167 -21.00 -5.01 -4.81
CA LYS A 167 -22.18 -4.68 -5.64
C LYS A 167 -23.23 -3.84 -4.92
N ILE A 168 -23.33 -3.91 -3.59
CA ILE A 168 -24.30 -3.11 -2.80
C ILE A 168 -23.91 -1.60 -2.76
N ALA A 169 -22.74 -1.22 -3.28
CA ALA A 169 -22.31 0.17 -3.44
C ALA A 169 -22.80 0.84 -4.73
N GLU A 170 -23.92 0.38 -5.33
CA GLU A 170 -24.75 1.24 -6.18
C GLU A 170 -25.54 2.20 -5.27
N PRO A 171 -25.67 3.49 -5.64
CA PRO A 171 -25.93 4.53 -4.66
C PRO A 171 -27.34 4.41 -4.07
N LEU A 172 -27.41 4.21 -2.75
CA LEU A 172 -28.55 4.61 -1.92
C LEU A 172 -28.61 6.15 -1.81
N LEU A 173 -28.59 6.84 -2.95
CA LEU A 173 -29.04 8.22 -3.10
C LEU A 173 -30.31 8.18 -3.95
N LYS A 174 -31.35 7.56 -3.37
CA LYS A 174 -32.74 7.88 -3.70
C LYS A 174 -33.48 8.05 -2.38
N ASN A 175 -34.19 9.18 -2.31
CA ASN A 175 -35.19 9.61 -1.32
C ASN A 175 -34.56 10.36 -0.12
N GLU A 176 -34.96 11.58 0.25
CA GLU A 176 -36.12 12.42 -0.10
C GLU A 176 -35.82 13.89 0.24
N ASP A 177 -36.48 14.78 -0.51
CA ASP A 177 -36.48 16.25 -0.44
C ASP A 177 -37.08 16.82 0.88
N PRO A 178 -37.18 18.16 1.03
CA PRO A 178 -38.25 18.94 0.39
C PRO A 178 -37.78 20.08 -0.52
#